data_AF-A0A4R8MNS2-F1
#
_entry.id   AF-A0A4R8MNS2-F1
#
_cell.length_a   1.000
_cell.length_b   1.000
_cell.length_c   1.000
_cell.angle_alpha   90.00
_cell.angle_beta   90.00
_cell.angle_gamma   90.00
#
_symmetry.space_group_name_H-M   'P 1'
#
loop_
_entity.id
_entity.type
_entity.pdbx_description
1 polymer ?
#
loop_
_entity_poly.entity_id
_entity_poly.type
_entity_poly.pdbx_seq_one_letter_code
_entity_poly.pdbx_strand_id
1 'polypeptide(L)'
;MSINEIVALKIRELREASFSGKGISQTELAKKLNKTPNTISRWETGEYKPRIEDLYELAKFFKVSILSFLPGDTVGTEKDQKIDMMFRGMSGLSDKELNEISNYLEFYLAKKQLNAIQKKSPGRKRKDESNTV
;
A
#
# COMPACT_ATOMS: atom_id res chain seq x y z
N MET A 1 -13.09 16.35 10.02
CA MET A 1 -13.69 15.81 8.79
C MET A 1 -14.04 14.35 9.05
N SER A 2 -15.29 13.95 8.85
CA SER A 2 -15.70 12.55 9.03
C SER A 2 -15.09 11.65 7.94
N ILE A 3 -14.96 10.34 8.21
CA ILE A 3 -14.47 9.37 7.20
C ILE A 3 -15.34 9.44 5.93
N ASN A 4 -16.65 9.66 6.09
CA ASN A 4 -17.57 9.78 4.98
C ASN A 4 -17.30 11.03 4.14
N GLU A 5 -17.02 12.17 4.77
CA GLU A 5 -16.60 13.39 4.05
C GLU A 5 -15.30 13.18 3.27
N ILE A 6 -14.33 12.45 3.85
CA ILE A 6 -13.06 12.13 3.17
C ILE A 6 -13.31 11.29 1.92
N VAL A 7 -14.12 10.23 2.04
CA VAL A 7 -14.51 9.39 0.90
C VAL A 7 -15.23 10.23 -0.16
N ALA A 8 -16.18 11.07 0.23
CA ALA A 8 -16.95 11.92 -0.67
C ALA A 8 -16.06 12.88 -1.47
N LEU A 9 -15.15 13.57 -0.77
CA LEU A 9 -14.16 14.46 -1.39
C LEU A 9 -13.25 13.69 -2.34
N LYS A 10 -12.81 12.50 -1.95
CA LYS A 10 -11.91 11.71 -2.80
C LYS A 10 -12.58 11.25 -4.09
N ILE A 11 -13.85 10.84 -4.03
CA ILE A 11 -14.62 10.47 -5.23
C ILE A 11 -14.70 11.66 -6.18
N ARG A 12 -15.02 12.84 -5.66
CA ARG A 12 -15.10 14.08 -6.46
C ARG A 12 -13.74 14.45 -7.06
N GLU A 13 -12.68 14.41 -6.26
CA GLU A 13 -11.30 14.69 -6.69
C GLU A 13 -10.91 13.78 -7.86
N LEU A 14 -11.10 12.46 -7.72
CA LEU A 14 -10.79 11.50 -8.78
C LEU A 14 -11.64 11.72 -10.03
N ARG A 15 -12.92 12.04 -9.87
CA ARG A 15 -13.81 12.36 -10.99
C ARG A 15 -13.30 13.58 -11.76
N GLU A 16 -12.92 14.65 -11.08
CA GLU A 16 -12.49 15.91 -11.68
C GLU A 16 -11.06 15.87 -12.24
N ALA A 17 -10.15 15.13 -11.59
CA ALA A 17 -8.76 14.98 -12.02
C ALA A 17 -8.56 13.91 -13.12
N SER A 18 -9.55 13.06 -13.36
CA SER A 18 -9.47 12.00 -14.37
C SER A 18 -9.26 12.53 -15.80
N PHE A 19 -8.84 11.64 -16.72
CA PHE A 19 -8.62 11.95 -18.15
C PHE A 19 -7.71 13.15 -18.40
N SER A 20 -6.52 13.13 -17.77
CA SER A 20 -5.50 14.19 -17.88
C SER A 20 -6.03 15.56 -17.43
N GLY A 21 -6.82 15.59 -16.35
CA GLY A 21 -7.37 16.81 -15.77
C GLY A 21 -8.60 17.38 -16.48
N LYS A 22 -9.14 16.69 -17.50
CA LYS A 22 -10.42 17.07 -18.11
C LYS A 22 -11.61 16.74 -17.22
N GLY A 23 -11.46 15.72 -16.37
CA GLY A 23 -12.51 15.15 -15.56
C GLY A 23 -13.62 14.49 -16.39
N ILE A 24 -14.62 13.98 -15.68
CA ILE A 24 -15.90 13.53 -16.27
C ILE A 24 -17.08 14.05 -15.47
N SER A 25 -18.25 14.12 -16.08
CA SER A 25 -19.48 14.44 -15.39
C SER A 25 -19.94 13.32 -14.46
N GLN A 26 -20.76 13.65 -13.46
CA GLN A 26 -21.41 12.65 -12.59
C GLN A 26 -22.27 11.67 -13.41
N THR A 27 -22.89 12.14 -14.49
CA THR A 27 -23.69 11.31 -15.40
C THR A 27 -22.84 10.30 -16.17
N GLU A 28 -21.65 10.69 -16.62
CA GLU A 28 -20.73 9.76 -17.29
C GLU A 28 -20.16 8.72 -16.34
N LEU A 29 -19.76 9.14 -15.13
CA LEU A 29 -19.31 8.22 -14.09
C LEU A 29 -20.41 7.21 -13.73
N ALA A 30 -21.64 7.69 -13.55
CA ALA A 30 -22.80 6.86 -13.27
C ALA A 30 -23.03 5.81 -14.37
N LYS A 31 -22.96 6.21 -15.66
CA LYS A 31 -23.06 5.29 -16.79
C LYS A 31 -21.98 4.22 -16.78
N LYS A 32 -20.73 4.59 -16.45
CA LYS A 32 -19.60 3.64 -16.40
C LYS A 32 -19.71 2.64 -15.25
N LEU A 33 -20.29 3.04 -14.13
CA LEU A 33 -20.46 2.20 -12.94
C LEU A 33 -21.83 1.51 -12.85
N ASN A 34 -22.66 1.64 -13.88
CA ASN A 34 -24.04 1.17 -13.89
C ASN A 34 -24.85 1.66 -12.66
N LYS A 35 -24.69 2.96 -12.34
CA LYS A 35 -25.41 3.66 -11.27
C LYS A 35 -26.24 4.80 -11.85
N THR A 36 -27.01 5.46 -10.99
CA THR A 36 -27.73 6.70 -11.35
C THR A 36 -26.85 7.92 -11.09
N PRO A 37 -27.01 9.03 -11.83
CA PRO A 37 -26.32 10.28 -11.54
C PRO A 37 -26.59 10.79 -10.11
N ASN A 38 -27.81 10.59 -9.61
CA ASN A 38 -28.18 10.94 -8.24
C ASN A 38 -27.38 10.15 -7.19
N THR A 39 -27.09 8.87 -7.45
CA THR A 39 -26.24 8.06 -6.58
C THR A 39 -24.83 8.65 -6.48
N ILE A 40 -24.23 9.04 -7.61
CA ILE A 40 -22.90 9.67 -7.63
C ILE A 40 -22.93 11.02 -6.89
N SER A 41 -23.94 11.84 -7.14
CA SER A 41 -24.12 13.12 -6.46
C SER A 41 -24.17 12.94 -4.93
N ARG A 42 -24.99 12.01 -4.45
CA ARG A 42 -25.13 11.70 -3.01
C ARG A 42 -23.85 11.16 -2.37
N TRP A 43 -23.05 10.43 -3.13
CA TRP A 43 -21.72 10.01 -2.68
C TRP A 43 -20.77 11.20 -2.56
N GLU A 44 -20.73 12.07 -3.57
CA GLU A 44 -19.84 13.23 -3.60
C GLU A 44 -20.23 14.34 -2.62
N THR A 45 -21.50 14.41 -2.19
CA THR A 45 -21.96 15.35 -1.14
C THR A 45 -21.80 14.77 0.26
N GLY A 46 -21.54 13.47 0.39
CA GLY A 46 -21.52 12.78 1.68
C GLY A 46 -22.91 12.55 2.27
N GLU A 47 -24.00 12.78 1.52
CA GLU A 47 -25.37 12.45 1.96
C GLU A 47 -25.52 10.93 2.17
N TYR A 48 -24.88 10.13 1.30
CA TYR A 48 -24.86 8.67 1.42
C TYR A 48 -23.44 8.13 1.29
N LYS A 49 -23.14 7.13 2.13
CA LYS A 49 -21.88 6.38 2.07
C LYS A 49 -21.95 5.30 0.96
N PRO A 50 -20.96 5.23 0.05
CA PRO A 50 -20.82 4.09 -0.86
C PRO A 50 -20.56 2.80 -0.08
N ARG A 51 -21.05 1.66 -0.58
CA ARG A 51 -20.70 0.35 -0.01
C ARG A 51 -19.27 -0.04 -0.42
N ILE A 52 -18.72 -1.06 0.21
CA ILE A 52 -17.36 -1.51 -0.10
C ILE A 52 -17.21 -2.00 -1.53
N GLU A 53 -18.25 -2.64 -2.08
CA GLU A 53 -18.30 -3.07 -3.48
C GLU A 53 -18.30 -1.86 -4.41
N ASP A 54 -19.00 -0.79 -4.05
CA ASP A 54 -19.05 0.43 -4.84
C ASP A 54 -17.68 1.16 -4.82
N LEU A 55 -16.98 1.17 -3.68
CA LEU A 55 -15.60 1.67 -3.56
C LEU A 55 -14.61 0.84 -4.39
N TYR A 56 -14.79 -0.49 -4.43
CA TYR A 56 -13.97 -1.37 -5.25
C TYR A 56 -14.14 -1.08 -6.75
N GLU A 57 -15.37 -0.91 -7.23
CA GLU A 57 -15.65 -0.55 -8.62
C GLU A 57 -15.07 0.83 -8.98
N LEU A 58 -15.20 1.81 -8.07
CA LEU A 58 -14.56 3.12 -8.22
C LEU A 58 -13.04 3.00 -8.32
N ALA A 59 -12.40 2.21 -7.45
CA ALA A 59 -10.96 1.98 -7.44
C ALA A 59 -10.47 1.38 -8.78
N LYS A 60 -11.18 0.37 -9.29
CA LYS A 60 -10.89 -0.22 -10.60
C LYS A 60 -11.07 0.76 -11.74
N PHE A 61 -12.15 1.52 -11.73
CA PHE A 61 -12.44 2.51 -12.77
C PHE A 61 -11.35 3.58 -12.85
N PHE A 62 -10.93 4.12 -11.71
CA PHE A 62 -9.90 5.16 -11.63
C PHE A 62 -8.46 4.61 -11.61
N LYS A 63 -8.28 3.28 -11.59
CA LYS A 63 -6.99 2.60 -11.50
C LYS A 63 -6.16 3.06 -10.29
N VAL A 64 -6.83 3.21 -9.15
CA VAL A 64 -6.20 3.56 -7.86
C VAL A 64 -6.36 2.41 -6.87
N SER A 65 -5.60 2.45 -5.77
CA SER A 65 -5.83 1.53 -4.65
C SER A 65 -7.18 1.84 -3.99
N ILE A 66 -7.91 0.83 -3.53
CA ILE A 66 -9.11 1.03 -2.73
C ILE A 66 -8.81 1.79 -1.43
N LEU A 67 -7.58 1.67 -0.92
CA LEU A 67 -7.11 2.41 0.26
C LEU A 67 -7.03 3.92 0.00
N SER A 68 -6.97 4.36 -1.26
CA SER A 68 -6.93 5.79 -1.60
C SER A 68 -8.20 6.55 -1.19
N PHE A 69 -9.32 5.86 -0.93
CA PHE A 69 -10.57 6.45 -0.44
C PHE A 69 -10.63 6.60 1.08
N LEU A 70 -9.73 5.94 1.79
CA LEU A 70 -9.69 5.99 3.25
C LEU A 70 -8.77 7.13 3.70
N PRO A 71 -8.96 7.64 4.94
CA PRO A 71 -7.96 8.51 5.54
C PRO A 71 -6.62 7.80 5.47
N GLY A 72 -5.57 8.54 5.09
CA GLY A 72 -4.22 8.04 5.25
C GLY A 72 -4.01 7.82 6.74
N ASP A 73 -4.05 6.57 7.17
CA ASP A 73 -3.67 6.20 8.51
C ASP A 73 -2.20 6.62 8.64
N THR A 74 -1.93 7.68 9.42
CA THR A 74 -0.60 7.91 10.00
C THR A 74 -0.31 6.88 11.10
N VAL A 75 -1.01 5.74 11.08
CA VAL A 75 -0.68 4.52 11.82
C VAL A 75 0.43 3.78 11.07
N GLY A 76 1.51 4.51 10.80
CA GLY A 76 2.75 3.99 10.25
C GLY A 76 3.86 4.43 11.18
N THR A 77 4.63 3.48 11.69
CA THR A 77 5.90 3.77 12.34
C THR A 77 6.80 4.55 11.37
N GLU A 78 7.85 5.23 11.86
CA GLU A 78 8.85 5.87 10.98
C GLU A 78 9.39 4.90 9.93
N LYS A 79 9.42 3.60 10.25
CA LYS A 79 9.79 2.53 9.32
C LYS A 79 8.82 2.40 8.16
N ASP A 80 7.51 2.50 8.40
CA ASP A 80 6.48 2.38 7.38
C ASP A 80 6.53 3.58 6.41
N GLN A 81 6.80 4.78 6.93
CA GLN A 81 7.04 5.97 6.11
C GLN A 81 8.29 5.83 5.23
N LYS A 82 9.37 5.26 5.79
CA LYS A 82 10.62 5.05 5.06
C LYS A 82 10.46 4.00 3.96
N ILE A 83 9.66 2.96 4.21
CA ILE A 83 9.30 1.94 3.22
C ILE A 83 8.45 2.57 2.10
N ASP A 84 7.44 3.38 2.43
CA ASP A 84 6.61 4.06 1.43
C ASP A 84 7.44 5.00 0.53
N MET A 85 8.35 5.77 1.12
CA MET A 85 9.27 6.63 0.37
C MET A 85 10.18 5.84 -0.58
N MET A 86 10.68 4.67 -0.15
CA MET A 86 11.43 3.76 -1.02
C MET A 86 10.56 3.27 -2.19
N PHE A 87 9.35 2.78 -1.91
CA PHE A 87 8.42 2.32 -2.95
C PHE A 87 8.10 3.40 -3.98
N ARG A 88 7.86 4.64 -3.55
CA ARG A 88 7.63 5.78 -4.46
C ARG A 88 8.84 6.06 -5.36
N GLY A 89 10.05 5.98 -4.82
CA GLY A 89 11.28 6.12 -5.62
C GLY A 89 11.48 4.98 -6.63
N MET A 90 10.97 3.78 -6.31
CA MET A 90 11.10 2.59 -7.15
C MET A 90 10.14 2.58 -8.36
N SER A 91 9.07 3.39 -8.36
CA SER A 91 8.11 3.47 -9.48
C SER A 91 8.72 3.86 -10.83
N GLY A 92 9.91 4.48 -10.82
CA GLY A 92 10.63 4.89 -12.03
C GLY A 92 11.73 3.92 -12.48
N LEU A 93 11.92 2.81 -11.78
CA LEU A 93 12.98 1.85 -12.08
C LEU A 93 12.53 0.84 -13.14
N SER A 94 13.49 0.40 -13.96
CA SER A 94 13.30 -0.73 -14.86
C SER A 94 13.25 -2.06 -14.09
N ASP A 95 12.65 -3.08 -14.69
CA ASP A 95 12.58 -4.43 -14.11
C ASP A 95 13.96 -5.00 -13.74
N LYS A 96 15.00 -4.64 -14.51
CA LYS A 96 16.37 -5.05 -14.24
C LYS A 96 16.91 -4.41 -12.95
N GLU A 97 16.72 -3.11 -12.78
CA GLU A 97 17.15 -2.37 -11.58
C GLU A 97 16.38 -2.84 -10.34
N LEU A 98 15.07 -3.13 -10.49
CA LEU A 98 14.25 -3.72 -9.43
C LEU A 98 14.75 -5.10 -8.99
N ASN A 99 15.15 -5.95 -9.94
CA ASN A 99 15.72 -7.26 -9.66
C ASN A 99 17.07 -7.16 -8.93
N GLU A 100 17.94 -6.22 -9.30
CA GLU A 100 19.22 -5.99 -8.61
C GLU A 100 19.01 -5.61 -7.15
N ILE A 101 18.08 -4.69 -6.87
CA ILE A 101 17.71 -4.29 -5.50
C ILE A 101 17.15 -5.50 -4.73
N SER A 102 16.29 -6.28 -5.36
CA SER A 102 15.66 -7.46 -4.74
C SER A 102 16.71 -8.51 -4.34
N ASN A 103 17.64 -8.82 -5.25
CA ASN A 103 18.74 -9.76 -4.99
C ASN A 103 19.64 -9.30 -3.83
N TYR A 104 19.92 -7.99 -3.75
CA TYR A 104 20.71 -7.44 -2.65
C TYR A 104 19.98 -7.54 -1.30
N LEU A 105 18.67 -7.24 -1.27
CA LEU A 105 17.84 -7.38 -0.07
C LEU A 105 17.80 -8.84 0.41
N GLU A 106 17.58 -9.79 -0.50
CA GLU A 106 17.61 -11.22 -0.18
C GLU A 106 18.95 -11.64 0.42
N PHE A 107 20.06 -11.24 -0.21
CA PHE A 107 21.41 -11.49 0.31
C PHE A 107 21.60 -10.93 1.72
N TYR A 108 21.19 -9.68 1.96
CA TYR A 108 21.29 -9.05 3.28
C TYR A 108 20.48 -9.81 4.34
N LEU A 109 19.25 -10.23 4.02
CA LEU A 109 18.40 -11.01 4.92
C LEU A 109 19.01 -12.39 5.22
N ALA A 110 19.55 -13.07 4.21
CA ALA A 110 20.25 -14.34 4.38
C ALA A 110 21.49 -14.19 5.28
N LYS A 111 22.32 -13.17 5.05
CA LYS A 111 23.50 -12.87 5.89
C LYS A 111 23.11 -12.57 7.34
N LYS A 112 22.02 -11.83 7.56
CA LYS A 112 21.49 -11.55 8.91
C LYS A 112 21.06 -12.82 9.63
N GLN A 113 20.38 -13.74 8.93
CA GLN A 113 19.97 -15.03 9.50
C GLN A 113 21.17 -15.91 9.85
N LEU A 114 22.17 -16.02 8.97
CA LEU A 114 23.39 -16.77 9.23
C LEU A 114 24.15 -16.24 10.46
N ASN A 115 24.29 -14.93 10.58
CA ASN A 115 24.94 -14.30 11.74
C ASN A 115 24.16 -14.54 13.04
N ALA A 116 22.83 -14.60 12.98
CA ALA A 116 21.99 -14.93 14.13
C ALA A 116 22.10 -16.41 14.54
N ILE A 117 22.28 -17.32 13.58
CA ILE A 117 22.50 -18.76 13.80
C ILE A 117 23.88 -19.00 14.42
N GLN A 118 24.94 -18.36 13.89
CA GLN A 118 26.30 -18.49 14.41
C GLN A 118 26.44 -17.98 15.85
N LYS A 119 25.72 -16.92 16.22
CA LYS A 119 25.68 -16.41 17.60
C LYS A 119 24.92 -17.32 18.59
N LYS A 120 24.11 -18.26 18.11
CA LYS A 120 23.28 -19.16 18.95
C LYS A 120 23.93 -20.50 19.28
N SER A 121 25.04 -20.89 18.67
CA SER A 121 25.77 -22.11 19.06
C SER A 121 26.61 -21.86 20.32
N PRO A 122 26.23 -22.38 21.51
CA PRO A 122 27.06 -22.29 22.70
C PRO A 122 28.22 -23.28 22.53
N GLY A 123 29.45 -22.82 22.80
CA GLY A 123 30.62 -23.68 22.79
C GLY A 123 30.40 -24.93 23.62
N ARG A 124 30.50 -26.10 22.99
CA ARG A 124 30.57 -27.40 23.68
C ARG A 124 31.79 -27.35 24.60
N LYS A 125 31.60 -27.12 25.91
CA LYS A 125 32.68 -27.27 26.90
C LYS A 125 33.22 -28.69 26.75
N ARG A 126 34.49 -28.82 26.35
CA ARG A 126 35.25 -30.07 26.46
C ARG A 126 35.20 -30.46 27.94
N LYS A 127 34.61 -31.61 28.25
CA LYS A 127 34.81 -32.27 29.55
C LYS A 127 36.29 -32.65 29.59
N ASP A 128 37.01 -32.14 30.57
CA ASP A 128 38.36 -32.60 30.87
C ASP A 128 38.32 -34.11 31.07
N GLU A 129 38.99 -34.83 30.17
CA GLU A 129 39.28 -36.23 30.34
C GLU A 129 40.32 -36.35 31.45
N SER A 130 39.83 -36.76 32.61
CA SER A 130 40.59 -37.41 33.66
C SER A 130 41.47 -38.52 33.08
N ASN A 131 42.79 -38.40 33.27
CA ASN A 131 43.79 -39.48 33.30
C ASN A 131 45.16 -38.81 33.54
N THR A 132 46.10 -39.25 34.35
CA THR A 132 46.41 -40.43 35.19
C THR A 132 47.66 -39.94 35.96
N VAL A 133 47.95 -40.16 37.24
CA VAL A 133 48.18 -41.35 38.08
C VAL A 133 48.32 -40.79 39.50
#